data_AF-H0FB15-F1
#
_entry.id   AF-H0FB15-F1
#
_cell.length_a   1.000
_cell.length_b   1.000
_cell.length_c   1.000
_cell.angle_alpha   90.00
_cell.angle_beta   90.00
_cell.angle_gamma   90.00
#
_symmetry.space_group_name_H-M   'P 1'
#
loop_
_entity.id
_entity.type
_entity.pdbx_description
1 polymer ?
#
loop_
_entity_poly.entity_id
_entity_poly.type
_entity_poly.pdbx_seq_one_letter_code
_entity_poly.pdbx_strand_id
1 'polypeptide(L)' 'MWILWPSFLAAAAGSALIFALIDPLDVAIFGHVPSGRVGFYTVSFFVLWVMAGLSSALTAYLMPKVEEDEDF' A
#
# COMPACT_ATOMS: atom_id res chain seq x y z
N MET A 1 9.40 -11.00 -6.40
CA MET A 1 8.39 -11.31 -5.36
C MET A 1 8.68 -10.71 -3.99
N TRP A 2 9.91 -10.26 -3.68
CA TRP A 2 10.27 -9.74 -2.35
C TRP A 2 9.67 -8.38 -1.97
N ILE A 3 9.18 -7.60 -2.94
CA ILE A 3 8.58 -6.27 -2.69
C ILE A 3 7.06 -6.34 -2.70
N LEU A 4 6.48 -6.87 -3.79
CA LEU A 4 5.03 -6.94 -4.03
C LEU A 4 4.25 -7.72 -2.95
N TRP A 5 4.85 -8.79 -2.42
CA TRP A 5 4.21 -9.66 -1.43
C TRP A 5 4.12 -9.02 -0.02
N PRO A 6 5.22 -8.55 0.59
CA PRO A 6 5.13 -7.86 1.88
C PRO A 6 4.38 -6.52 1.80
N SER A 7 4.45 -5.79 0.67
CA SER A 7 3.65 -4.58 0.50
C SER A 7 2.14 -4.87 0.48
N PHE A 8 1.73 -6.03 -0.05
CA PHE A 8 0.32 -6.46 -0.03
C PHE A 8 -0.18 -6.68 1.40
N LEU A 9 0.60 -7.38 2.23
CA LEU A 9 0.29 -7.58 3.65
C LEU A 9 0.23 -6.25 4.42
N ALA A 10 1.18 -5.35 4.18
CA ALA A 10 1.19 -4.03 4.80
C ALA A 10 -0.05 -3.21 4.41
N ALA A 11 -0.45 -3.24 3.14
CA ALA A 11 -1.67 -2.58 2.67
C ALA A 11 -2.94 -3.21 3.22
N ALA A 12 -2.99 -4.53 3.35
CA ALA A 12 -4.11 -5.22 3.99
C ALA A 12 -4.28 -4.77 5.44
N ALA A 13 -3.19 -4.79 6.22
CA ALA A 13 -3.20 -4.32 7.61
C ALA A 13 -3.55 -2.83 7.72
N GLY A 14 -2.97 -1.97 6.87
CA GLY A 14 -3.25 -0.53 6.86
C GLY A 14 -4.70 -0.22 6.50
N SER A 15 -5.25 -0.86 5.47
CA SER A 15 -6.66 -0.70 5.09
C SER A 15 -7.61 -1.17 6.20
N ALA A 16 -7.31 -2.32 6.83
CA ALA A 16 -8.09 -2.82 7.96
C ALA A 16 -8.08 -1.85 9.14
N LEU A 17 -6.92 -1.26 9.46
CA LEU A 17 -6.78 -0.28 10.53
C LEU A 17 -7.56 1.01 10.23
N ILE A 18 -7.43 1.55 9.02
CA ILE A 18 -8.12 2.78 8.60
C ILE A 18 -9.63 2.56 8.66
N PHE A 19 -10.14 1.46 8.12
CA PHE A 19 -11.57 1.17 8.09
C PHE A 19 -12.15 0.71 9.43
N ALA A 20 -11.31 0.22 10.34
CA ALA A 20 -11.73 0.00 11.72
C ALA A 20 -11.95 1.32 12.48
N LEU A 21 -11.23 2.39 12.11
CA LEU A 21 -11.30 3.69 12.76
C LEU A 21 -12.24 4.69 12.05
N ILE A 22 -12.41 4.54 10.74
CA ILE A 22 -13.15 5.47 9.88
C ILE A 22 -14.23 4.69 9.13
N ASP A 23 -15.50 5.04 9.34
CA ASP A 23 -16.61 4.47 8.57
C ASP A 23 -16.56 5.05 7.14
N PRO A 24 -16.43 4.21 6.09
CA PRO A 24 -16.37 4.67 4.70
C PRO A 24 -17.63 5.40 4.23
N LEU A 25 -18.78 5.25 4.91
CA LEU A 25 -20.00 5.97 4.56
C LEU A 25 -20.04 7.39 5.11
N ASP A 26 -19.28 7.67 6.15
CA ASP A 26 -19.21 8.99 6.77
C ASP A 26 -18.16 9.90 6.08
N VAL A 27 -17.32 9.31 5.22
CA VAL A 27 -16.33 10.04 4.42
C VAL A 27 -16.99 10.61 3.17
N ALA A 28 -17.45 11.86 3.26
CA ALA A 28 -17.87 12.63 2.09
C ALA A 28 -16.64 13.15 1.32
N ILE A 29 -16.44 12.68 0.09
CA ILE A 29 -15.36 13.14 -0.79
C ILE A 29 -15.95 14.14 -1.77
N PHE A 30 -15.44 15.38 -1.78
CA PHE A 30 -15.96 16.48 -2.63
C PHE A 30 -17.49 16.67 -2.49
N GLY A 31 -18.02 16.52 -1.27
CA GLY A 31 -19.46 16.64 -0.99
C GLY A 31 -20.32 15.49 -1.52
N HIS A 32 -19.73 14.46 -2.13
CA HIS A 32 -20.44 13.27 -2.59
C HIS A 32 -20.13 12.08 -1.68
N VAL A 33 -21.20 11.41 -1.24
CA VAL A 33 -21.08 10.12 -0.56
C VAL A 33 -20.71 9.07 -1.62
N PRO A 34 -19.64 8.29 -1.43
CA PRO A 34 -19.26 7.24 -2.37
C PRO A 34 -20.45 6.29 -2.65
N SER A 35 -20.68 5.96 -3.91
CA SER A 35 -21.86 5.18 -4.36
C SER A 35 -21.89 3.72 -3.87
N GLY A 36 -20.85 3.26 -3.15
CA GLY A 36 -20.88 1.98 -2.46
C GLY A 36 -19.64 1.71 -1.61
N ARG A 37 -19.85 1.15 -0.41
CA ARG A 37 -18.80 0.73 0.55
C ARG A 37 -17.70 -0.12 -0.10
N VAL A 38 -18.10 -1.06 -0.96
CA VAL A 38 -17.18 -2.00 -1.62
C VAL A 38 -16.16 -1.29 -2.52
N GLY A 39 -16.59 -0.27 -3.26
CA GLY A 39 -15.70 0.50 -4.14
C GLY A 39 -14.67 1.31 -3.36
N PHE A 40 -15.07 1.87 -2.22
CA PHE A 40 -14.16 2.61 -1.36
C PHE A 40 -13.08 1.72 -0.74
N TYR A 41 -13.48 0.53 -0.28
CA TYR A 41 -12.58 -0.45 0.30
C TYR A 41 -11.51 -0.91 -0.70
N THR A 42 -11.92 -1.26 -1.92
CA THR A 42 -10.99 -1.72 -2.95
C THR A 42 -10.04 -0.61 -3.40
N VAL A 43 -10.54 0.59 -3.67
CA VAL A 43 -9.70 1.71 -4.11
C VAL A 43 -8.64 2.04 -3.05
N SER A 44 -9.03 2.17 -1.78
CA SER A 44 -8.07 2.50 -0.72
C SER A 44 -7.02 1.40 -0.54
N PHE A 45 -7.43 0.12 -0.61
CA PHE A 45 -6.49 -1.00 -0.57
C PHE A 45 -5.44 -0.91 -1.68
N PHE A 46 -5.88 -0.69 -2.93
CA PHE A 46 -4.96 -0.57 -4.06
C PHE A 46 -4.03 0.65 -3.93
N VAL A 47 -4.54 1.78 -3.46
CA VAL A 47 -3.72 2.99 -3.23
C VAL A 47 -2.64 2.72 -2.17
N LEU A 48 -3.01 2.11 -1.04
CA LEU A 48 -2.06 1.75 0.01
C LEU A 48 -1.03 0.72 -0.48
N TRP A 49 -1.48 -0.26 -1.27
CA TRP A 49 -0.61 -1.29 -1.81
C TRP A 49 0.43 -0.74 -2.79
N VAL A 50 0.01 0.13 -3.71
CA VAL A 50 0.91 0.81 -4.64
C VAL A 50 1.88 1.72 -3.89
N MET A 51 1.41 2.48 -2.90
CA MET A 51 2.30 3.34 -2.09
C MET A 51 3.34 2.54 -1.31
N ALA A 52 2.93 1.45 -0.64
CA ALA A 52 3.86 0.59 0.09
C ALA A 52 4.86 -0.11 -0.85
N GLY A 53 4.37 -0.57 -2.01
CA GLY A 53 5.19 -1.17 -3.06
C GLY A 53 6.21 -0.18 -3.62
N LEU A 54 5.80 1.05 -3.93
CA LEU A 54 6.67 2.13 -4.42
C LEU A 54 7.72 2.51 -3.39
N SER A 55 7.34 2.67 -2.11
CA SER A 55 8.30 2.96 -1.04
C SER A 55 9.38 1.90 -0.96
N SER A 56 8.99 0.62 -1.00
CA SER A 56 9.91 -0.51 -0.92
C SER A 56 10.78 -0.63 -2.18
N ALA A 57 10.21 -0.35 -3.36
CA ALA A 57 10.94 -0.31 -4.62
C ALA A 57 11.96 0.84 -4.65
N LEU A 58 11.61 2.01 -4.12
CA LEU A 58 12.54 3.12 -3.95
C LEU A 58 13.71 2.73 -3.06
N THR A 59 13.43 2.13 -1.90
CA THR A 59 14.47 1.66 -0.98
C THR A 59 15.40 0.65 -1.65
N ALA A 60 14.85 -0.31 -2.40
CA ALA A 60 15.66 -1.28 -3.14
C ALA A 60 16.48 -0.63 -4.28
N TYR A 61 15.95 0.41 -4.92
CA TYR A 61 16.65 1.16 -5.97
C TYR A 61 17.81 2.00 -5.42
N LEU A 62 17.63 2.59 -4.25
CA LEU A 62 18.63 3.39 -3.55
C LEU A 62 19.68 2.53 -2.82
N MET A 63 19.42 1.24 -2.63
CA MET A 63 20.34 0.36 -1.92
C MET A 63 21.65 0.22 -2.71
N PRO A 64 22.82 0.45 -2.07
CA PRO A 64 24.10 0.23 -2.72
C PRO A 64 24.18 -1.20 -3.23
N LYS A 65 24.63 -1.37 -4.48
CA LYS A 65 25.01 -2.68 -4.99
C LYS A 65 26.24 -3.09 -4.19
N VAL A 66 26.12 -4.14 -3.38
CA VAL A 66 27.31 -4.82 -2.85
C VAL A 66 28.02 -5.39 -4.07
N GLU A 67 29.21 -4.88 -4.38
CA GLU A 67 30.13 -5.54 -5.29
C GLU A 67 30.45 -6.90 -4.65
N GLU A 68 30.06 -7.99 -5.32
CA GLU A 68 30.58 -9.30 -4.98
C GLU A 68 32.06 -9.26 -5.41
N ASP A 69 32.96 -9.14 -4.44
CA ASP A 69 34.37 -9.42 -4.67
C ASP A 69 34.46 -10.88 -5.14
N GLU A 70 34.67 -11.07 -6.44
CA GLU A 70 35.06 -12.35 -7.06
C GLU A 70 36.46 -12.74 -6.55
N ASP A 71 36.55 -13.16 -5.30
CA ASP A 71 37.76 -13.76 -4.76
C ASP A 71 37.35 -14.88 -3.80
N PHE A 72 37.12 -16.09 -4.34
CA PHE A 72 37.56 -17.41 -3.82
C PHE A 72 37.19 -18.55 -4.77
#